data_AF-A0A1C2H9M1-F1
#
_entry.id   AF-A0A1C2H9M1-F1
#
_cell.length_a   1.000
_cell.length_b   1.000
_cell.length_c   1.000
_cell.angle_alpha   90.00
_cell.angle_beta   90.00
_cell.angle_gamma   90.00
#
_symmetry.space_group_name_H-M   'P 1'
#
loop_
_entity.id
_entity.type
_entity.pdbx_description
1 polymer ?
#
loop_
_entity_poly.entity_id
_entity_poly.type
_entity_poly.pdbx_seq_one_letter_code
_entity_poly.pdbx_strand_id
1 'polypeptide(L)'
;MEAQTKPVRFELVDPLFYRYEKTKSGLLTQLALGPSDLVFAAVDKGDNTYDLESPSGVKFSASARKLKGKNKGKFQIIGDVRRTDISPTAVYDSFKINGENKDGERLRPAQVGALYALLSHWSLSQEVATVVLPTGTGKTETMLAASIADQAKRTLVVVPSIELKDQISEKFANWGILRKLGVIADHALNPSVFVMQKTLGSNEDLNLGSGCIVFQRAA
;
A
#
# COMPACT_ATOMS: atom_id res chain seq x y z
N MET A 1 -22.10 -20.50 -26.89
CA MET A 1 -22.31 -20.57 -25.42
C MET A 1 -20.97 -20.87 -24.79
N GLU A 2 -20.22 -19.85 -24.38
CA GLU A 2 -19.02 -20.07 -23.57
C GLU A 2 -19.46 -20.65 -22.22
N ALA A 3 -18.91 -21.81 -21.86
CA ALA A 3 -19.11 -22.39 -20.55
C ALA A 3 -18.55 -21.41 -19.51
N GLN A 4 -19.42 -20.73 -18.76
CA GLN A 4 -19.01 -19.93 -17.62
C GLN A 4 -18.45 -20.88 -16.56
N THR A 5 -17.12 -21.02 -16.53
CA THR A 5 -16.41 -21.77 -15.50
C THR A 5 -16.74 -21.13 -14.15
N LYS A 6 -17.44 -21.87 -13.30
CA LYS A 6 -17.88 -21.38 -11.99
C LYS A 6 -16.66 -20.98 -11.15
N PRO A 7 -16.64 -19.81 -10.48
CA PRO A 7 -15.52 -19.41 -9.66
C PRO A 7 -15.23 -20.42 -8.54
N VAL A 8 -13.95 -20.69 -8.31
CA VAL A 8 -13.48 -21.58 -7.24
C VAL A 8 -12.79 -20.79 -6.14
N ARG A 9 -12.84 -21.29 -4.90
CA ARG A 9 -12.06 -20.71 -3.80
C ARG A 9 -10.57 -20.85 -4.10
N PHE A 10 -9.85 -19.73 -4.02
CA PHE A 10 -8.44 -19.60 -4.36
C PHE A 10 -7.72 -18.96 -3.17
N GLU A 11 -6.92 -19.76 -2.48
CA GLU A 11 -6.23 -19.33 -1.26
C GLU A 11 -4.73 -19.19 -1.52
N LEU A 12 -4.20 -18.00 -1.31
CA LEU A 12 -2.79 -17.70 -1.42
C LEU A 12 -2.01 -18.13 -0.17
N VAL A 13 -0.74 -18.48 -0.35
CA VAL A 13 0.19 -18.70 0.76
C VAL A 13 0.85 -17.42 1.27
N ASP A 14 0.95 -16.41 0.41
CA ASP A 14 1.60 -15.13 0.66
C ASP A 14 0.66 -14.00 0.20
N PRO A 15 0.81 -12.77 0.74
CA PRO A 15 0.04 -11.62 0.26
C PRO A 15 0.18 -11.41 -1.25
N LEU A 16 -0.86 -10.84 -1.88
CA LEU A 16 -0.83 -10.48 -3.28
C LEU A 16 -0.03 -9.17 -3.47
N PHE A 17 1.02 -9.21 -4.28
CA PHE A 17 1.86 -8.04 -4.59
C PHE A 17 1.78 -7.69 -6.08
N TYR A 18 1.75 -6.40 -6.40
CA TYR A 18 2.10 -5.92 -7.74
C TYR A 18 3.62 -6.00 -7.97
N ARG A 19 4.40 -5.72 -6.92
CA ARG A 19 5.87 -5.79 -6.95
C ARG A 19 6.40 -6.39 -5.66
N TYR A 20 7.38 -7.26 -5.79
CA TYR A 20 8.13 -7.83 -4.68
C TYR A 20 9.56 -8.11 -5.16
N GLU A 21 10.45 -7.15 -4.95
CA GLU A 21 11.79 -7.14 -5.53
C GLU A 21 12.85 -6.96 -4.45
N LYS A 22 13.66 -8.01 -4.26
CA LYS A 22 14.85 -7.94 -3.42
C LYS A 22 15.98 -7.33 -4.23
N THR A 23 16.52 -6.22 -3.74
CA THR A 23 17.66 -5.51 -4.33
C THR A 23 18.90 -5.70 -3.46
N LYS A 24 20.06 -5.22 -3.91
CA LYS A 24 21.29 -5.21 -3.10
C LYS A 24 21.15 -4.34 -1.83
N SER A 25 20.34 -3.29 -1.92
CA SER A 25 20.27 -2.22 -0.92
C SER A 25 19.02 -2.27 -0.03
N GLY A 26 18.02 -3.07 -0.40
CA GLY A 26 16.78 -3.18 0.35
C GLY A 26 15.70 -4.02 -0.36
N LEU A 27 14.47 -3.89 0.12
CA LEU A 27 13.31 -4.59 -0.41
C LEU A 27 12.30 -3.57 -0.95
N LEU A 28 11.96 -3.68 -2.24
CA LEU A 28 10.88 -2.92 -2.88
C LEU A 28 9.62 -3.77 -2.90
N THR A 29 8.54 -3.29 -2.31
CA THR A 29 7.23 -3.94 -2.35
C THR A 29 6.14 -2.99 -2.81
N GLN A 30 5.10 -3.53 -3.41
CA GLN A 30 3.83 -2.85 -3.59
C GLN A 30 2.72 -3.87 -3.42
N LEU A 31 1.99 -3.78 -2.31
CA LEU A 31 0.88 -4.66 -2.01
C LEU A 31 -0.30 -4.39 -2.95
N ALA A 32 -0.90 -5.44 -3.51
CA ALA A 32 -2.10 -5.29 -4.33
C ALA A 32 -3.36 -5.08 -3.48
N LEU A 33 -3.40 -5.71 -2.30
CA LEU A 33 -4.44 -5.62 -1.28
C LEU A 33 -3.82 -5.65 0.13
N GLY A 34 -4.64 -5.65 1.18
CA GLY A 34 -4.14 -5.80 2.53
C GLY A 34 -3.38 -7.13 2.72
N PRO A 35 -2.41 -7.18 3.65
CA PRO A 35 -1.59 -8.37 3.86
C PRO A 35 -2.37 -9.60 4.35
N SER A 36 -3.60 -9.41 4.85
CA SER A 36 -4.48 -10.49 5.30
C SER A 36 -5.48 -10.95 4.22
N ASP A 37 -5.53 -10.29 3.07
CA ASP A 37 -6.43 -10.63 1.97
C ASP A 37 -5.86 -11.80 1.14
N LEU A 38 -5.99 -13.01 1.68
CA LEU A 38 -5.39 -14.23 1.10
C LEU A 38 -6.39 -15.12 0.34
N VAL A 39 -7.68 -14.83 0.41
CA VAL A 39 -8.73 -15.69 -0.17
C VAL A 39 -9.49 -14.93 -1.25
N PHE A 40 -9.61 -15.55 -2.41
CA PHE A 40 -10.22 -15.00 -3.61
C PHE A 40 -11.22 -15.99 -4.21
N ALA A 41 -12.20 -15.49 -4.94
CA ALA A 41 -12.89 -16.26 -5.96
C ALA A 41 -12.02 -16.23 -7.23
N ALA A 42 -11.80 -17.37 -7.89
CA ALA A 42 -10.95 -17.41 -9.08
C ALA A 42 -11.60 -18.15 -10.25
N VAL A 43 -11.33 -17.67 -11.45
CA VAL A 43 -11.64 -18.32 -12.72
C VAL A 43 -10.31 -18.64 -13.41
N ASP A 44 -10.05 -19.93 -13.65
CA ASP A 44 -8.89 -20.39 -14.41
C ASP A 44 -9.05 -20.03 -15.89
N LYS A 45 -8.06 -19.35 -16.47
CA LYS A 45 -8.02 -18.94 -17.87
C LYS A 45 -7.12 -19.82 -18.73
N GLY A 46 -6.47 -20.83 -18.15
CA GLY A 46 -5.40 -21.59 -18.80
C GLY A 46 -4.03 -20.93 -18.61
N ASP A 47 -2.98 -21.68 -18.96
CA ASP A 47 -1.58 -21.21 -18.90
C ASP A 47 -1.16 -20.62 -17.54
N ASN A 48 -1.66 -21.21 -16.45
CA ASN A 48 -1.45 -20.74 -15.08
C ASN A 48 -1.98 -19.32 -14.80
N THR A 49 -2.86 -18.78 -15.64
CA THR A 49 -3.45 -17.46 -15.49
C THR A 49 -4.82 -17.56 -14.84
N TYR A 50 -5.09 -16.69 -13.86
CA TYR A 50 -6.33 -16.66 -13.10
C TYR A 50 -6.90 -15.25 -13.06
N ASP A 51 -8.20 -15.12 -13.32
CA ASP A 51 -8.97 -13.96 -12.89
C ASP A 51 -9.35 -14.18 -11.42
N LEU A 52 -8.93 -13.28 -10.54
CA LEU A 52 -9.17 -13.30 -9.10
C LEU A 52 -10.13 -12.18 -8.72
N GLU A 53 -11.04 -12.43 -7.78
CA GLU A 53 -11.92 -11.43 -7.18
C GLU A 53 -11.84 -11.54 -5.65
N SER A 54 -11.49 -10.44 -4.99
CA SER A 54 -11.43 -10.37 -3.53
C SER A 54 -12.84 -10.33 -2.93
N PRO A 55 -12.99 -10.61 -1.62
CA PRO A 55 -14.28 -10.44 -0.93
C PRO A 55 -14.81 -9.00 -0.95
N SER A 56 -13.92 -8.01 -1.10
CA SER A 56 -14.25 -6.60 -1.28
C SER A 56 -14.62 -6.22 -2.72
N GLY A 57 -14.66 -7.19 -3.65
CA GLY A 57 -15.04 -7.01 -5.05
C GLY A 57 -13.91 -6.54 -5.96
N VAL A 58 -12.66 -6.49 -5.46
CA VAL A 58 -11.50 -6.05 -6.24
C VAL A 58 -11.00 -7.18 -7.14
N LYS A 59 -10.75 -6.90 -8.42
CA LYS A 59 -10.44 -7.92 -9.43
C LYS A 59 -9.04 -7.80 -9.98
N PHE A 60 -8.42 -8.95 -10.18
CA PHE A 60 -7.05 -9.07 -10.67
C PHE A 60 -6.97 -10.14 -11.75
N SER A 61 -6.05 -9.99 -12.69
CA SER A 61 -5.47 -11.08 -13.46
C SER A 61 -4.11 -11.37 -12.85
N ALA A 62 -3.76 -12.63 -12.63
CA ALA A 62 -2.45 -13.01 -12.14
C ALA A 62 -2.02 -14.40 -12.62
N SER A 63 -0.72 -14.57 -12.83
CA SER A 63 -0.11 -15.87 -13.06
C SER A 63 0.17 -16.53 -11.70
N ALA A 64 -0.29 -17.77 -11.50
CA ALA A 64 -0.14 -18.48 -10.24
C ALA A 64 0.03 -19.99 -10.44
N ARG A 65 0.69 -20.64 -9.47
CA ARG A 65 0.84 -22.10 -9.45
C ARG A 65 0.18 -22.71 -8.23
N LYS A 66 -0.49 -23.85 -8.43
CA LYS A 66 -1.05 -24.64 -7.33
C LYS A 66 0.07 -25.38 -6.59
N LEU A 67 0.03 -25.33 -5.27
CA LEU A 67 1.02 -25.97 -4.41
C LEU A 67 0.67 -27.41 -4.05
N LYS A 68 1.69 -28.18 -3.70
CA LYS A 68 1.63 -29.59 -3.28
C LYS A 68 2.18 -29.74 -1.85
N GLY A 69 2.09 -30.94 -1.28
CA GLY A 69 2.63 -31.24 0.05
C GLY A 69 1.88 -30.53 1.18
N LYS A 70 2.61 -29.90 2.11
CA LYS A 70 2.03 -29.21 3.28
C LYS A 70 1.06 -28.08 2.92
N ASN A 71 1.21 -27.46 1.74
CA ASN A 71 0.36 -26.38 1.25
C ASN A 71 -0.61 -26.84 0.15
N LYS A 72 -0.93 -28.14 0.09
CA LYS A 72 -1.83 -28.70 -0.93
C LYS A 72 -3.15 -27.93 -0.98
N GLY A 73 -3.52 -27.47 -2.18
CA GLY A 73 -4.76 -26.73 -2.41
C GLY A 73 -4.62 -25.21 -2.34
N LYS A 74 -3.49 -24.69 -1.84
CA LYS A 74 -3.15 -23.27 -1.89
C LYS A 74 -2.38 -22.92 -3.17
N PHE A 75 -2.27 -21.63 -3.44
CA PHE A 75 -1.63 -21.09 -4.64
C PHE A 75 -0.50 -20.13 -4.27
N GLN A 76 0.52 -20.09 -5.11
CA GLN A 76 1.57 -19.09 -5.06
C GLN A 76 1.52 -18.27 -6.34
N ILE A 77 1.50 -16.95 -6.21
CA ILE A 77 1.63 -16.04 -7.33
C ILE A 77 3.05 -16.15 -7.89
N ILE A 78 3.15 -16.25 -9.22
CA ILE A 78 4.42 -16.32 -9.94
C ILE A 78 4.68 -15.07 -10.79
N GLY A 79 3.67 -14.25 -11.09
CA GLY A 79 3.87 -13.00 -11.83
C GLY A 79 2.58 -12.37 -12.37
N ASP A 80 2.76 -11.33 -13.18
CA ASP A 80 1.72 -10.69 -14.01
C ASP A 80 0.46 -10.21 -13.27
N VAL A 81 0.60 -9.82 -12.01
CA VAL A 81 -0.51 -9.27 -11.23
C VAL A 81 -0.93 -7.93 -11.83
N ARG A 82 -2.16 -7.87 -12.36
CA ARG A 82 -2.76 -6.67 -12.95
C ARG A 82 -4.17 -6.51 -12.45
N ARG A 83 -4.58 -5.28 -12.16
CA ARG A 83 -5.96 -4.98 -11.78
C ARG A 83 -6.88 -5.00 -13.01
N THR A 84 -8.09 -5.50 -12.87
CA THR A 84 -9.06 -5.64 -13.98
C THR A 84 -10.41 -4.95 -13.71
N ASP A 85 -10.73 -4.60 -12.47
CA ASP A 85 -11.96 -3.91 -12.08
C ASP A 85 -11.77 -2.39 -11.97
N ILE A 86 -11.91 -1.64 -13.06
CA ILE A 86 -11.76 -0.16 -13.07
C ILE A 86 -10.28 0.26 -13.19
N SER A 87 -10.05 1.41 -13.83
CA SER A 87 -8.75 2.08 -13.78
C SER A 87 -8.40 2.30 -12.30
N PRO A 88 -7.19 1.93 -11.84
CA PRO A 88 -6.82 2.14 -10.46
C PRO A 88 -7.08 3.59 -10.06
N THR A 89 -7.98 3.82 -9.10
CA THR A 89 -8.16 5.18 -8.55
C THR A 89 -6.90 5.48 -7.79
N ALA A 90 -6.21 6.53 -8.21
CA ALA A 90 -5.04 6.94 -7.49
C ALA A 90 -5.48 7.34 -6.08
N VAL A 91 -4.63 7.06 -5.08
CA VAL A 91 -4.99 7.31 -3.67
C VAL A 91 -5.46 8.76 -3.46
N TYR A 92 -4.87 9.71 -4.19
CA TYR A 92 -5.21 11.12 -4.15
C TYR A 92 -6.61 11.44 -4.69
N ASP A 93 -7.14 10.70 -5.67
CA ASP A 93 -8.49 10.92 -6.22
C ASP A 93 -9.59 10.66 -5.18
N SER A 94 -9.30 9.75 -4.24
CA SER A 94 -10.23 9.35 -3.19
C SER A 94 -9.99 10.04 -1.85
N PHE A 95 -8.94 10.86 -1.74
CA PHE A 95 -8.49 11.40 -0.46
C PHE A 95 -9.42 12.50 0.05
N LYS A 96 -9.88 12.34 1.29
CA LYS A 96 -10.78 13.26 1.99
C LYS A 96 -10.24 13.51 3.39
N ILE A 97 -9.65 14.68 3.64
CA ILE A 97 -9.12 15.06 4.97
C ILE A 97 -10.21 14.93 6.05
N ASN A 98 -11.44 15.37 5.74
CA ASN A 98 -12.60 15.26 6.62
C ASN A 98 -13.43 13.98 6.33
N GLY A 99 -12.82 12.96 5.73
CA GLY A 99 -13.47 11.67 5.48
C GLY A 99 -13.91 11.03 6.79
N GLU A 100 -15.05 10.35 6.73
CA GLU A 100 -15.70 9.72 7.87
C GLU A 100 -16.34 8.41 7.39
N ASN A 101 -16.19 7.35 8.19
CA ASN A 101 -16.81 6.07 7.90
C ASN A 101 -18.29 6.04 8.35
N LYS A 102 -18.96 4.91 8.12
CA LYS A 102 -20.38 4.74 8.46
C LYS A 102 -20.68 4.85 9.96
N ASP A 103 -19.67 4.58 10.80
CA ASP A 103 -19.78 4.60 12.26
C ASP A 103 -19.37 5.96 12.85
N GLY A 104 -19.03 6.93 12.00
CA GLY A 104 -18.59 8.26 12.43
C GLY A 104 -17.11 8.36 12.81
N GLU A 105 -16.32 7.31 12.58
CA GLU A 105 -14.88 7.35 12.81
C GLU A 105 -14.19 8.17 11.72
N ARG A 106 -13.27 9.04 12.12
CA ARG A 106 -12.52 9.95 11.25
C ARG A 106 -11.14 10.29 11.83
N LEU A 107 -10.33 11.05 11.09
CA LEU A 107 -9.13 11.67 11.65
C LEU A 107 -9.49 12.56 12.84
N ARG A 108 -8.64 12.51 13.88
CA ARG A 108 -8.82 13.33 15.08
C ARG A 108 -8.61 14.80 14.73
N PRO A 109 -9.25 15.74 15.46
CA PRO A 109 -9.12 17.18 15.20
C PRO A 109 -7.67 17.67 15.12
N ALA A 110 -6.78 17.15 15.97
CA ALA A 110 -5.35 17.50 15.94
C ALA A 110 -4.65 17.07 14.64
N GLN A 111 -5.02 15.92 14.07
CA GLN A 111 -4.47 15.41 12.80
C GLN A 111 -4.98 16.26 11.63
N VAL A 112 -6.30 16.55 11.62
CA VAL A 112 -6.93 17.41 10.61
C VAL A 112 -6.33 18.82 10.63
N GLY A 113 -6.18 19.42 11.80
CA GLY A 113 -5.56 20.73 11.96
C GLY A 113 -4.10 20.76 11.47
N ALA A 114 -3.32 19.72 11.78
CA ALA A 114 -1.95 19.59 11.28
C ALA A 114 -1.89 19.51 9.75
N LEU A 115 -2.80 18.78 9.11
CA LEU A 115 -2.87 18.69 7.64
C LEU A 115 -3.21 20.04 7.00
N TYR A 116 -4.22 20.75 7.52
CA TYR A 116 -4.55 22.08 6.99
C TYR A 116 -3.42 23.09 7.19
N ALA A 117 -2.74 23.06 8.33
CA ALA A 117 -1.59 23.92 8.59
C ALA A 117 -0.43 23.63 7.63
N LEU A 118 -0.11 22.35 7.40
CA LEU A 118 0.91 21.93 6.44
C LEU A 118 0.56 22.35 5.01
N LEU A 119 -0.67 22.09 4.56
CA LEU A 119 -1.11 22.48 3.21
C LEU A 119 -1.10 24.00 3.03
N SER A 120 -1.53 24.76 4.04
CA SER A 120 -1.42 26.22 4.01
C SER A 120 0.02 26.67 3.92
N HIS A 121 0.94 26.07 4.68
CA HIS A 121 2.37 26.37 4.63
C HIS A 121 2.95 26.07 3.25
N TRP A 122 2.70 24.87 2.71
CA TRP A 122 3.22 24.45 1.40
C TRP A 122 2.64 25.22 0.21
N SER A 123 1.45 25.82 0.37
CA SER A 123 0.88 26.72 -0.64
C SER A 123 1.61 28.07 -0.74
N LEU A 124 2.37 28.44 0.28
CA LEU A 124 3.06 29.75 0.39
C LEU A 124 4.58 29.61 0.44
N SER A 125 5.11 28.45 0.85
CA SER A 125 6.52 28.26 1.15
C SER A 125 6.95 26.81 0.94
N GLN A 126 8.21 26.62 0.53
CA GLN A 126 8.86 25.31 0.47
C GLN A 126 9.86 25.10 1.62
N GLU A 127 9.88 26.03 2.58
CA GLU A 127 10.75 25.95 3.77
C GLU A 127 10.36 24.78 4.68
N VAL A 128 11.34 24.31 5.46
CA VAL A 128 11.16 23.19 6.39
C VAL A 128 10.08 23.49 7.42
N ALA A 129 9.14 22.56 7.60
CA ALA A 129 8.09 22.64 8.60
C ALA A 129 8.32 21.63 9.74
N THR A 130 8.02 22.03 10.97
CA THR A 130 8.01 21.13 12.13
C THR A 130 6.57 20.93 12.61
N VAL A 131 6.10 19.69 12.59
CA VAL A 131 4.76 19.33 13.11
C VAL A 131 4.91 18.70 14.49
N VAL A 132 4.38 19.38 15.50
CA VAL A 132 4.38 18.88 16.88
C VAL A 132 3.00 18.31 17.20
N LEU A 133 2.96 17.00 17.44
CA LEU A 133 1.77 16.28 17.90
C LEU A 133 2.08 15.64 19.26
N PRO A 134 1.16 15.57 20.24
CA PRO A 134 1.35 14.81 21.49
C PRO A 134 1.42 13.29 21.28
N THR A 135 1.78 12.53 22.30
CA THR A 135 1.68 11.05 22.26
C THR A 135 0.22 10.63 22.13
N GLY A 136 -0.01 9.52 21.43
CA GLY A 136 -1.36 8.97 21.26
C GLY A 136 -2.27 9.73 20.30
N THR A 137 -1.85 10.84 19.67
CA THR A 137 -2.69 11.61 18.72
C THR A 137 -2.62 11.13 17.26
N GLY A 138 -1.90 10.02 17.00
CA GLY A 138 -1.79 9.42 15.67
C GLY A 138 -0.84 10.16 14.74
N LYS A 139 0.44 10.29 15.16
CA LYS A 139 1.49 10.92 14.33
C LYS A 139 1.69 10.16 13.02
N THR A 140 1.72 8.84 13.07
CA THR A 140 1.91 7.97 11.90
C THR A 140 0.79 8.17 10.88
N GLU A 141 -0.47 8.19 11.31
CA GLU A 141 -1.62 8.45 10.43
C GLU A 141 -1.59 9.87 9.85
N THR A 142 -1.07 10.85 10.61
CA THR A 142 -0.85 12.21 10.08
C THR A 142 0.22 12.19 8.98
N MET A 143 1.32 11.45 9.15
CA MET A 143 2.35 11.31 8.12
C MET A 143 1.80 10.63 6.85
N LEU A 144 1.02 9.56 7.01
CA LEU A 144 0.36 8.87 5.90
C LEU A 144 -0.53 9.85 5.12
N ALA A 145 -1.43 10.54 5.81
CA ALA A 145 -2.35 11.49 5.20
C ALA A 145 -1.62 12.69 4.57
N ALA A 146 -0.55 13.20 5.20
CA ALA A 146 0.25 14.29 4.65
C ALA A 146 0.94 13.90 3.34
N SER A 147 1.47 12.67 3.24
CA SER A 147 2.11 12.18 2.01
C SER A 147 1.12 12.10 0.83
N ILE A 148 -0.14 11.78 1.11
CA ILE A 148 -1.21 11.75 0.10
C ILE A 148 -1.65 13.19 -0.24
N ALA A 149 -1.80 14.04 0.77
CA ALA A 149 -2.26 15.42 0.62
C ALA A 149 -1.30 16.28 -0.22
N ASP A 150 0.01 16.12 -0.03
CA ASP A 150 1.07 16.78 -0.81
C ASP A 150 1.21 16.19 -2.23
N GLN A 151 0.65 15.00 -2.48
CA GLN A 151 0.86 14.22 -3.71
C GLN A 151 2.35 14.06 -4.04
N ALA A 152 3.17 13.85 -3.01
CA ALA A 152 4.62 13.81 -3.11
C ALA A 152 5.07 12.78 -4.16
N LYS A 153 5.90 13.21 -5.12
CA LYS A 153 6.43 12.30 -6.16
C LYS A 153 7.31 11.20 -5.59
N ARG A 154 8.00 11.47 -4.48
CA ARG A 154 8.82 10.54 -3.70
C ARG A 154 8.83 11.02 -2.26
N THR A 155 8.82 10.09 -1.31
CA THR A 155 8.87 10.42 0.12
C THR A 155 10.02 9.64 0.75
N LEU A 156 10.87 10.30 1.53
CA LEU A 156 11.89 9.66 2.37
C LEU A 156 11.46 9.78 3.84
N VAL A 157 11.34 8.65 4.51
CA VAL A 157 11.05 8.57 5.94
C VAL A 157 12.29 8.07 6.67
N VAL A 158 12.85 8.94 7.50
CA VAL A 158 14.02 8.64 8.34
C VAL A 158 13.57 8.43 9.78
N VAL A 159 13.98 7.31 10.38
CA VAL A 159 13.56 6.92 11.73
C VAL A 159 14.75 6.45 12.59
N PRO A 160 14.68 6.51 13.93
CA PRO A 160 15.85 6.26 14.77
C PRO A 160 16.17 4.78 14.99
N SER A 161 15.25 3.86 14.69
CA SER A 161 15.46 2.42 14.93
C SER A 161 14.95 1.53 13.79
N ILE A 162 15.39 0.27 13.77
CA ILE A 162 14.95 -0.72 12.80
C ILE A 162 13.49 -1.09 13.06
N GLU A 163 13.10 -1.23 14.32
CA GLU A 163 11.74 -1.59 14.74
C GLU A 163 10.73 -0.52 14.30
N LEU A 164 11.06 0.77 14.48
CA LEU A 164 10.21 1.87 14.02
C LEU A 164 10.15 1.94 12.50
N LYS A 165 11.26 1.62 11.82
CA LYS A 165 11.31 1.56 10.36
C LYS A 165 10.35 0.51 9.83
N ASP A 166 10.42 -0.69 10.39
CA ASP A 166 9.58 -1.80 9.99
C ASP A 166 8.10 -1.48 10.28
N GLN A 167 7.80 -1.01 11.49
CA GLN A 167 6.44 -0.63 11.89
C GLN A 167 5.81 0.46 10.99
N ILE A 168 6.55 1.54 10.72
CA ILE A 168 6.01 2.65 9.92
C ILE A 168 5.94 2.25 8.45
N SER A 169 6.93 1.51 7.94
CA SER A 169 6.91 1.04 6.55
C SER A 169 5.71 0.12 6.27
N GLU A 170 5.35 -0.74 7.23
CA GLU A 170 4.16 -1.60 7.13
C GLU A 170 2.87 -0.77 7.07
N LYS A 171 2.77 0.28 7.89
CA LYS A 171 1.63 1.21 7.87
C LYS A 171 1.52 1.96 6.54
N PHE A 172 2.64 2.39 5.97
CA PHE A 172 2.64 3.00 4.64
C PHE A 172 2.25 2.01 3.55
N ALA A 173 2.73 0.76 3.61
CA ALA A 173 2.45 -0.26 2.60
C ALA A 173 0.96 -0.60 2.44
N ASN A 174 0.12 -0.30 3.44
CA ASN A 174 -1.32 -0.56 3.42
C ASN A 174 -2.21 0.65 3.75
N TRP A 175 -1.62 1.86 3.86
CA TRP A 175 -2.27 3.09 4.33
C TRP A 175 -2.86 3.03 5.75
N GLY A 176 -2.42 2.09 6.58
CA GLY A 176 -2.82 1.96 7.98
C GLY A 176 -4.34 1.93 8.14
N ILE A 177 -4.87 2.81 9.00
CA ILE A 177 -6.31 2.89 9.27
C ILE A 177 -7.05 3.88 8.35
N LEU A 178 -6.39 4.53 7.39
CA LEU A 178 -7.01 5.59 6.59
C LEU A 178 -8.22 5.10 5.78
N ARG A 179 -8.18 3.85 5.28
CA ARG A 179 -9.34 3.19 4.63
C ARG A 179 -10.48 3.02 5.62
N LYS A 180 -10.20 2.46 6.80
CA LYS A 180 -11.18 2.23 7.87
C LYS A 180 -11.88 3.53 8.28
N LEU A 181 -11.15 4.65 8.32
CA LEU A 181 -11.68 5.97 8.67
C LEU A 181 -12.46 6.65 7.54
N GLY A 182 -12.54 6.07 6.35
CA GLY A 182 -13.18 6.71 5.19
C GLY A 182 -12.40 7.90 4.62
N VAL A 183 -11.12 8.03 4.97
CA VAL A 183 -10.22 9.11 4.50
C VAL A 183 -9.74 8.84 3.08
N ILE A 184 -9.65 7.56 2.70
CA ILE A 184 -9.40 7.09 1.33
C ILE A 184 -10.37 5.96 1.00
N ALA A 185 -10.59 5.69 -0.28
CA ALA A 185 -11.46 4.59 -0.68
C ALA A 185 -10.85 3.22 -0.35
N ASP A 186 -11.69 2.23 -0.04
CA ASP A 186 -11.27 0.84 0.22
C ASP A 186 -10.47 0.24 -0.94
N HIS A 187 -10.75 0.71 -2.15
CA HIS A 187 -10.17 0.24 -3.38
C HIS A 187 -9.01 1.12 -3.90
N ALA A 188 -8.59 2.15 -3.15
CA ALA A 188 -7.43 2.97 -3.51
C ALA A 188 -6.16 2.11 -3.65
N LEU A 189 -5.23 2.47 -4.53
CA LEU A 189 -3.96 1.74 -4.64
C LEU A 189 -3.07 1.95 -3.40
N ASN A 190 -2.36 0.90 -2.99
CA ASN A 190 -1.26 1.00 -2.04
C ASN A 190 -0.02 1.60 -2.71
N PRO A 191 0.84 2.30 -1.94
CA PRO A 191 2.06 2.87 -2.48
C PRO A 191 3.12 1.79 -2.68
N SER A 192 4.10 2.07 -3.53
CA SER A 192 5.34 1.31 -3.51
C SER A 192 6.19 1.73 -2.31
N VAL A 193 6.67 0.77 -1.53
CA VAL A 193 7.49 1.00 -0.35
C VAL A 193 8.84 0.35 -0.56
N PHE A 194 9.92 1.11 -0.35
CA PHE A 194 11.28 0.61 -0.37
C PHE A 194 11.89 0.69 1.03
N VAL A 195 12.17 -0.46 1.63
CA VAL A 195 12.81 -0.53 2.95
C VAL A 195 14.30 -0.76 2.77
N MET A 196 15.09 0.28 3.06
CA MET A 196 16.54 0.20 2.98
C MET A 196 17.10 -0.69 4.09
N GLN A 197 17.97 -1.62 3.70
CA GLN A 197 18.69 -2.53 4.60
C GLN A 197 20.19 -2.24 4.62
N LYS A 198 20.70 -1.64 3.56
CA LYS A 198 22.09 -1.22 3.42
C LYS A 198 22.14 0.20 2.86
N THR A 199 23.29 0.85 3.01
CA THR A 199 23.57 2.13 2.35
C THR A 199 23.51 1.97 0.84
N LEU A 200 22.88 2.93 0.16
CA LEU A 200 22.85 2.96 -1.30
C LEU A 200 24.27 3.18 -1.81
N GLY A 201 24.72 2.31 -2.71
CA GLY A 201 26.06 2.38 -3.27
C GLY A 201 26.10 2.94 -4.69
N SER A 202 24.95 3.00 -5.37
CA SER A 202 24.85 3.37 -6.79
C SER A 202 23.50 3.99 -7.14
N ASN A 203 23.45 4.72 -8.25
CA ASN A 203 22.20 5.28 -8.78
C ASN A 203 21.20 4.20 -9.24
N GLU A 204 21.66 2.98 -9.55
CA GLU A 204 20.77 1.86 -9.87
C GLU A 204 19.86 1.50 -8.68
N ASP A 205 20.35 1.70 -7.45
CA ASP A 205 19.56 1.47 -6.23
C ASP A 205 18.36 2.44 -6.10
N LEU A 206 18.34 3.52 -6.88
CA LEU A 206 17.32 4.58 -6.85
C LEU A 206 16.27 4.46 -7.96
N ASN A 207 16.31 3.39 -8.76
CA ASN A 207 15.33 3.15 -9.83
C ASN A 207 14.03 2.50 -9.28
N LEU A 208 13.40 3.18 -8.32
CA LEU A 208 12.27 2.65 -7.53
C LEU A 208 10.88 2.94 -8.16
N GLY A 209 10.85 3.72 -9.24
CA GLY A 209 9.63 4.25 -9.83
C GLY A 209 9.09 5.50 -9.14
N SER A 210 8.09 6.14 -9.76
CA SER A 210 7.39 7.31 -9.20
C SER A 210 6.45 6.92 -8.07
N GLY A 211 6.28 7.79 -7.07
CA GLY A 211 5.39 7.58 -5.92
C GLY A 211 5.95 6.62 -4.87
N CYS A 212 7.23 6.22 -4.98
CA CYS A 212 7.85 5.32 -4.01
C CYS A 212 8.18 6.03 -2.69
N ILE A 213 7.89 5.35 -1.59
CA ILE A 213 8.16 5.79 -0.22
C ILE A 213 9.33 4.98 0.32
N VAL A 214 10.43 5.68 0.59
CA VAL A 214 11.71 5.10 1.01
C VAL A 214 11.83 5.20 2.52
N PHE A 215 12.21 4.10 3.16
CA PHE A 215 12.43 4.01 4.59
C PHE A 215 13.90 3.79 4.91
N GLN A 216 14.48 4.69 5.69
CA GLN A 216 15.86 4.67 6.11
C GLN A 216 15.97 4.79 7.63
N ARG A 217 16.90 4.06 8.24
CA ARG A 217 17.30 4.32 9.63
C ARG A 217 18.28 5.49 9.66
N ALA A 218 18.13 6.39 10.61
CA ALA A 218 19.16 7.38 10.91
C ALA A 218 20.52 6.68 11.15
N ALA A 219 21.58 7.34 10.68
CA ALA A 219 22.94 6.84 10.80
C ALA A 219 23.37 6.75 12.27
#